data_AF-A0A3T1APN4-F1
#
_entry.id   AF-A0A3T1APN4-F1
#
_cell.length_a   1.000
_cell.length_b   1.000
_cell.length_c   1.000
_cell.angle_alpha   90.00
_cell.angle_beta   90.00
_cell.angle_gamma   90.00
#
_symmetry.space_group_name_H-M   'P 1'
#
loop_
_entity.id
_entity.type
_entity.pdbx_description
1 polymer ?
#
loop_
_entity_poly.entity_id
_entity_poly.type
_entity_poly.pdbx_seq_one_letter_code
_entity_poly.pdbx_strand_id
1 'polypeptide(L)'
;MTSQSDEPEASAPVAEKSSSEGLTGRELWDSVRIEPVEIALPGGVGLTLRAYRKAGEVTPTELAAEEEDIFDAHKRVREDDGEEFVEVSDEELERQALDAGGVADESASSSAEDEETDEDKSEPEETSSQADDEEVPLFLSHKGRLLAFKSSESLVSFLRSGAPHDLAQLDTWADLAERVQSSDIDPQPEDRYELDLVVENLRGGHDSWDLPLLIAAGEIARDLGHALRIKPVILALSPGSPLDDLDESLRSAENGGVGGFFGRRRLKKIGAQQASLGWRSVIGKISAAVDWRD
;
A
#
# COMPACT_ATOMS: atom_id res chain seq x y z
N MET A 1 57.69 -1.32 62.68
CA MET A 1 58.51 -2.10 61.75
C MET A 1 57.83 -3.45 61.62
N THR A 2 56.89 -3.60 60.67
CA THR A 2 57.10 -4.16 59.31
C THR A 2 57.60 -5.61 59.42
N SER A 3 56.92 -6.65 58.92
CA SER A 3 56.37 -6.76 57.57
C SER A 3 55.23 -7.80 57.47
N GLN A 4 54.28 -7.48 56.61
CA GLN A 4 53.29 -8.38 56.00
C GLN A 4 53.99 -9.42 55.12
N SER A 5 53.42 -10.61 55.05
CA SER A 5 53.76 -11.63 54.05
C SER A 5 52.64 -11.73 53.03
N ASP A 6 53.06 -11.67 51.76
CA ASP A 6 52.34 -11.84 50.50
C ASP A 6 51.42 -13.09 50.44
N GLU A 7 50.18 -12.89 50.01
CA GLU A 7 49.37 -13.89 49.31
C GLU A 7 49.21 -13.40 47.85
N PRO A 8 49.42 -14.25 46.83
CA PRO A 8 49.19 -13.86 45.45
C PRO A 8 47.69 -13.94 45.12
N GLU A 9 47.10 -12.80 44.79
CA GLU A 9 45.77 -12.67 44.20
C GLU A 9 45.66 -13.50 42.90
N ALA A 10 44.61 -14.31 42.84
CA ALA A 10 44.22 -15.07 41.66
C ALA A 10 43.70 -14.12 40.57
N SER A 11 44.13 -14.40 39.33
CA SER A 11 43.81 -13.69 38.09
C SER A 11 42.35 -13.25 37.95
N ALA A 12 42.14 -11.94 37.78
CA ALA A 12 40.93 -11.41 37.18
C ALA A 12 40.83 -11.89 35.71
N PRO A 13 39.64 -12.27 35.22
CA PRO A 13 39.46 -12.50 33.80
C PRO A 13 39.58 -11.16 33.07
N VAL A 14 40.47 -11.12 32.09
CA VAL A 14 40.60 -10.04 31.12
C VAL A 14 39.25 -9.89 30.43
N ALA A 15 38.54 -8.81 30.74
CA ALA A 15 37.42 -8.37 29.93
C ALA A 15 37.97 -8.05 28.53
N GLU A 16 37.79 -8.97 27.60
CA GLU A 16 37.88 -8.67 26.18
C GLU A 16 36.92 -7.51 25.92
N LYS A 17 37.50 -6.34 25.63
CA LYS A 17 36.77 -5.26 25.00
C LYS A 17 36.42 -5.72 23.59
N SER A 18 35.29 -6.42 23.46
CA SER A 18 34.60 -6.52 22.18
C SER A 18 34.20 -5.10 21.79
N SER A 19 35.00 -4.54 20.89
CA SER A 19 34.71 -3.31 20.19
C SER A 19 33.59 -3.60 19.21
N SER A 20 32.36 -3.58 19.73
CA SER A 20 31.15 -3.44 18.93
C SER A 20 30.38 -2.29 19.53
N GLU A 21 30.78 -1.06 19.20
CA GLU A 21 29.83 0.06 19.21
C GLU A 21 28.87 -0.17 18.04
N GLY A 22 28.09 -1.25 18.16
CA GLY A 22 26.92 -1.48 17.34
C GLY A 22 25.88 -0.53 17.86
N LEU A 23 25.46 0.39 17.01
CA LEU A 23 24.18 1.05 17.16
C LEU A 23 23.15 -0.02 17.53
N THR A 24 22.34 0.24 18.56
CA THR A 24 21.17 -0.61 18.81
C THR A 24 20.38 -0.73 17.50
N GLY A 25 19.75 -1.87 17.19
CA GLY A 25 19.09 -2.07 15.88
C GLY A 25 18.25 -0.86 15.44
N ARG A 26 17.58 -0.20 16.39
CA ARG A 26 16.85 1.06 16.20
C ARG A 26 17.69 2.21 15.62
N GLU A 27 18.85 2.49 16.20
CA GLU A 27 19.72 3.57 15.73
C GLU A 27 20.25 3.29 14.30
N LEU A 28 20.41 2.02 13.91
CA LEU A 28 20.71 1.65 12.53
C LEU A 28 19.53 2.01 11.62
N TRP A 29 18.32 1.56 11.92
CA TRP A 29 17.09 1.83 11.14
C TRP A 29 16.82 3.33 10.97
N ASP A 30 16.93 4.09 12.07
CA ASP A 30 16.77 5.55 12.05
C ASP A 30 17.80 6.22 11.12
N SER A 31 19.06 5.77 11.15
CA SER A 31 20.13 6.34 10.32
C SER A 31 19.94 6.10 8.82
N VAL A 32 19.35 4.95 8.44
CA VAL A 32 19.13 4.59 7.03
C VAL A 32 17.75 5.01 6.52
N ARG A 33 16.85 5.44 7.41
CA ARG A 33 15.44 5.78 7.13
C ARG A 33 14.72 4.63 6.40
N ILE A 34 14.89 3.43 6.93
CA ILE A 34 14.25 2.17 6.50
C ILE A 34 13.79 1.48 7.78
N GLU A 35 12.62 0.85 7.76
CA GLU A 35 12.00 0.21 8.91
C GLU A 35 11.68 -1.26 8.60
N PRO A 36 11.92 -2.20 9.54
CA PRO A 36 11.46 -3.56 9.42
C PRO A 36 9.96 -3.62 9.73
N VAL A 37 9.21 -4.33 8.87
CA VAL A 37 7.75 -4.47 8.97
C VAL A 37 7.37 -5.94 9.01
N GLU A 38 6.41 -6.29 9.87
CA GLU A 38 5.82 -7.63 9.94
C GLU A 38 4.37 -7.58 9.44
N ILE A 39 4.02 -8.49 8.53
CA ILE A 39 2.69 -8.55 7.96
C ILE A 39 2.17 -9.98 8.07
N ALA A 40 1.12 -10.16 8.87
CA ALA A 40 0.36 -11.40 8.94
C ALA A 40 -0.71 -11.41 7.83
N LEU A 41 -0.61 -12.42 6.96
CA LEU A 41 -1.53 -12.66 5.86
C LEU A 41 -2.09 -14.08 5.98
N PRO A 42 -3.17 -14.42 5.26
CA PRO A 42 -3.70 -15.79 5.27
C PRO A 42 -2.69 -16.87 4.86
N GLY A 43 -1.63 -16.50 4.12
CA GLY A 43 -0.55 -17.41 3.70
C GLY A 43 0.58 -17.60 4.72
N GLY A 44 0.62 -16.81 5.80
CA GLY A 44 1.67 -16.82 6.81
C GLY A 44 2.02 -15.41 7.30
N VAL A 45 3.00 -15.34 8.20
CA VAL A 45 3.57 -14.08 8.71
C VAL A 45 4.91 -13.85 8.05
N GLY A 46 5.11 -12.66 7.49
CA GLY A 46 6.30 -12.30 6.74
C GLY A 46 6.95 -11.02 7.24
N LEU A 47 8.27 -11.04 7.32
CA LEU A 47 9.12 -9.89 7.54
C LEU A 47 9.51 -9.27 6.20
N THR A 48 9.46 -7.95 6.12
CA THR A 48 9.89 -7.15 4.96
C THR A 48 10.47 -5.83 5.44
N LEU A 49 10.88 -4.96 4.52
CA LEU A 49 11.36 -3.61 4.84
C LEU A 49 10.49 -2.57 4.13
N ARG A 50 10.28 -1.42 4.78
CA ARG A 50 9.58 -0.24 4.24
C ARG A 50 10.45 0.99 4.38
N ALA A 51 10.31 1.94 3.46
CA ALA A 51 10.83 3.29 3.57
C ALA A 51 9.83 4.28 2.95
N TYR A 52 9.90 5.55 3.34
CA TYR A 52 9.21 6.64 2.66
C TYR A 52 10.23 7.57 2.02
N ARG A 53 9.97 7.97 0.77
CA ARG A 53 10.79 8.93 0.02
C ARG A 53 9.87 9.80 -0.82
N LYS A 54 10.34 10.99 -1.19
CA LYS A 54 9.62 11.85 -2.13
C LYS A 54 9.47 11.14 -3.47
N ALA A 55 8.31 11.25 -4.11
CA ALA A 55 8.02 10.60 -5.38
C ALA A 55 9.06 10.94 -6.46
N GLY A 56 9.55 12.18 -6.50
CA GLY A 56 10.59 12.62 -7.43
C GLY A 56 12.00 12.07 -7.16
N GLU A 57 12.25 11.51 -5.97
CA GLU A 57 13.56 10.95 -5.58
C GLU A 57 13.70 9.45 -5.88
N VAL A 58 12.60 8.78 -6.25
CA VAL A 58 12.57 7.32 -6.42
C VAL A 58 12.04 6.90 -7.77
N THR A 59 12.58 5.81 -8.28
CA THR A 59 12.04 5.11 -9.44
C THR A 59 10.91 4.18 -8.96
N PRO A 60 9.67 4.33 -9.47
CA PRO A 60 8.57 3.42 -9.14
C PRO A 60 8.89 1.96 -9.48
N THR A 61 8.26 1.02 -8.78
CA THR A 61 8.47 -0.41 -9.07
C THR A 61 8.13 -0.72 -10.52
N GLU A 62 9.05 -1.43 -11.18
CA GLU A 62 8.77 -2.06 -12.46
C GLU A 62 7.71 -3.13 -12.25
N LEU A 63 6.79 -3.30 -13.19
CA LEU A 63 5.88 -4.43 -13.17
C LEU A 63 6.52 -5.54 -14.00
N ALA A 64 6.43 -6.79 -13.52
CA ALA A 64 6.68 -7.92 -14.41
C ALA A 64 5.79 -7.73 -15.64
N ALA A 65 6.38 -7.79 -16.84
CA ALA A 65 5.59 -7.80 -18.06
C ALA A 65 4.54 -8.91 -17.89
N GLU A 66 3.28 -8.53 -17.80
CA GLU A 66 2.19 -9.47 -17.94
C GLU A 66 2.47 -10.13 -19.30
N GLU A 67 2.65 -11.45 -19.34
CA GLU A 67 2.55 -12.17 -20.60
C GLU A 67 1.19 -11.76 -21.14
N GLU A 68 1.19 -10.85 -22.13
CA GLU A 68 0.02 -10.09 -22.53
C GLU A 68 -1.16 -11.04 -22.63
N ASP A 69 -2.15 -10.87 -21.74
CA ASP A 69 -3.37 -11.65 -21.83
C ASP A 69 -3.91 -11.41 -23.23
N ILE A 70 -4.11 -12.49 -24.00
CA ILE A 70 -4.52 -12.44 -25.41
C ILE A 70 -5.80 -11.59 -25.57
N PHE A 71 -6.57 -11.45 -24.49
CA PHE A 71 -7.72 -10.58 -24.38
C PHE A 71 -7.40 -9.07 -24.33
N ASP A 72 -6.34 -8.64 -23.66
CA ASP A 72 -5.89 -7.24 -23.65
C ASP A 72 -5.23 -6.83 -24.98
N ALA A 73 -4.57 -7.78 -25.64
CA ALA A 73 -4.13 -7.59 -27.02
C ALA A 73 -5.33 -7.38 -27.97
N HIS A 74 -6.42 -8.15 -27.82
CA HIS A 74 -7.65 -7.93 -28.60
C HIS A 74 -8.37 -6.61 -28.27
N LYS A 75 -8.26 -6.11 -27.04
CA LYS A 75 -8.82 -4.80 -26.69
C LYS A 75 -8.04 -3.68 -27.36
N ARG A 76 -6.70 -3.73 -27.35
CA ARG A 76 -5.85 -2.77 -28.08
C ARG A 76 -6.02 -2.87 -29.59
N VAL A 77 -6.14 -4.09 -30.15
CA VAL A 77 -6.42 -4.27 -31.59
C VAL A 77 -7.78 -3.70 -31.99
N ARG A 78 -8.80 -3.79 -31.13
CA ARG A 78 -10.11 -3.13 -31.37
C ARG A 78 -10.05 -1.60 -31.30
N GLU A 79 -9.07 -1.03 -30.59
CA GLU A 79 -8.87 0.42 -30.54
C GLU A 79 -8.00 0.92 -31.72
N ASP A 80 -7.19 0.05 -32.34
CA ASP A 80 -6.27 0.40 -33.44
C ASP A 80 -6.79 0.04 -34.85
N ASP A 81 -7.61 -1.01 -34.99
CA ASP A 81 -8.39 -1.26 -36.20
C ASP A 81 -9.71 -0.49 -36.06
N GLY A 82 -9.80 0.67 -36.72
CA GLY A 82 -10.94 1.60 -36.71
C GLY A 82 -12.29 1.02 -37.15
N GLU A 83 -12.83 0.08 -36.37
CA GLU A 83 -14.26 -0.17 -36.29
C GLU A 83 -14.86 0.98 -35.49
N GLU A 84 -15.27 2.00 -36.25
CA GLU A 84 -16.16 3.08 -35.84
C GLU A 84 -17.22 2.51 -34.88
N PHE A 85 -17.08 2.84 -33.60
CA PHE A 85 -18.18 2.72 -32.66
C PHE A 85 -19.23 3.70 -33.19
N VAL A 86 -20.18 3.20 -33.97
CA VAL A 86 -21.35 3.97 -34.36
C VAL A 86 -22.09 4.20 -33.04
N GLU A 87 -21.80 5.32 -32.40
CA GLU A 87 -22.64 5.90 -31.38
C GLU A 87 -23.99 6.12 -32.06
N VAL A 88 -24.88 5.15 -31.89
CA VAL A 88 -26.26 5.29 -32.32
C VAL A 88 -26.81 6.40 -31.43
N SER A 89 -26.75 7.63 -31.94
CA SER A 89 -27.36 8.79 -31.29
C SER A 89 -28.82 8.45 -30.95
N ASP A 90 -29.31 8.97 -29.83
CA ASP A 90 -30.69 8.73 -29.39
C ASP A 90 -31.71 9.03 -30.50
N GLU A 91 -31.40 9.95 -31.43
CA GLU A 91 -32.22 10.26 -32.62
C GLU A 91 -32.36 9.09 -33.61
N GLU A 92 -31.35 8.25 -33.80
CA GLU A 92 -31.39 7.12 -34.74
C GLU A 92 -32.13 5.91 -34.12
N LEU A 93 -32.06 5.77 -32.79
CA LEU A 93 -32.87 4.82 -32.04
C LEU A 93 -34.36 5.21 -32.07
N GLU A 94 -34.66 6.50 -32.00
CA GLU A 94 -36.01 7.05 -32.11
C GLU A 94 -36.58 6.88 -33.53
N ARG A 95 -35.74 7.04 -34.57
CA ARG A 95 -36.12 6.74 -35.98
C ARG A 95 -36.49 5.29 -36.20
N GLN A 96 -35.74 4.35 -35.60
CA GLN A 96 -36.08 2.93 -35.70
C GLN A 96 -37.36 2.56 -34.93
N ALA A 97 -37.70 3.31 -33.87
CA ALA A 97 -38.97 3.17 -33.18
C ALA A 97 -40.16 3.72 -34.00
N LEU A 98 -39.94 4.75 -34.82
CA LEU A 98 -40.95 5.37 -35.68
C LEU A 98 -41.28 4.56 -36.94
N ASP A 99 -40.34 3.78 -37.47
CA ASP A 99 -40.57 2.89 -38.62
C ASP A 99 -41.41 1.64 -38.27
N ALA A 100 -41.64 1.38 -36.98
CA ALA A 100 -42.47 0.29 -36.48
C ALA A 100 -43.87 0.77 -36.03
N GLY A 101 -44.55 1.61 -36.81
CA GLY A 101 -46.00 1.81 -36.76
C GLY A 101 -46.49 3.18 -36.27
N GLY A 102 -47.26 3.87 -37.15
CA GLY A 102 -47.89 5.18 -36.93
C GLY A 102 -48.79 5.27 -35.69
N VAL A 103 -49.09 6.45 -35.15
CA VAL A 103 -49.72 7.64 -35.74
C VAL A 103 -49.52 8.88 -34.83
N ALA A 104 -49.34 10.06 -35.44
CA ALA A 104 -49.64 11.46 -35.02
C ALA A 104 -49.29 11.91 -33.57
N ASP A 105 -48.69 13.09 -33.31
CA ASP A 105 -49.17 14.44 -33.66
C ASP A 105 -48.09 15.50 -33.31
N GLU A 106 -48.25 16.70 -33.88
CA GLU A 106 -47.35 17.86 -33.95
C GLU A 106 -46.92 18.49 -32.60
N SER A 107 -45.69 19.03 -32.54
CA SER A 107 -45.46 20.48 -32.35
C SER A 107 -43.98 20.86 -32.34
N ALA A 108 -43.67 21.95 -33.04
CA ALA A 108 -42.35 22.50 -33.29
C ALA A 108 -41.83 23.39 -32.14
N SER A 109 -40.51 23.51 -31.99
CA SER A 109 -39.75 24.77 -32.18
C SER A 109 -38.35 24.73 -31.56
N SER A 110 -37.37 25.09 -32.39
CA SER A 110 -36.00 25.64 -32.19
C SER A 110 -35.65 26.23 -30.81
N SER A 111 -34.40 26.23 -30.35
CA SER A 111 -33.22 26.78 -31.04
C SER A 111 -31.89 26.30 -30.42
N ALA A 112 -30.88 26.17 -31.28
CA ALA A 112 -29.47 26.05 -30.96
C ALA A 112 -28.88 27.42 -30.58
N GLU A 113 -27.98 27.45 -29.60
CA GLU A 113 -26.90 28.43 -29.51
C GLU A 113 -25.62 27.70 -29.04
N ASP A 114 -24.64 27.68 -29.94
CA ASP A 114 -23.23 27.40 -29.69
C ASP A 114 -22.65 28.41 -28.70
N GLU A 115 -21.92 27.96 -27.69
CA GLU A 115 -20.81 28.74 -27.14
C GLU A 115 -19.59 27.82 -26.99
N GLU A 116 -18.67 27.96 -27.95
CA GLU A 116 -17.26 27.64 -27.74
C GLU A 116 -16.70 28.57 -26.66
N THR A 117 -15.99 28.01 -25.68
CA THR A 117 -15.06 28.80 -24.89
C THR A 117 -13.76 28.03 -24.73
N ASP A 118 -12.83 28.34 -25.63
CA ASP A 118 -11.40 28.28 -25.37
C ASP A 118 -11.07 29.20 -24.19
N GLU A 119 -10.67 28.63 -23.05
CA GLU A 119 -9.69 29.25 -22.17
C GLU A 119 -8.72 28.16 -21.66
N ASP A 120 -7.74 27.87 -22.51
CA ASP A 120 -6.40 27.45 -22.09
C ASP A 120 -5.79 28.56 -21.23
N LYS A 121 -5.75 28.33 -19.91
CA LYS A 121 -4.88 29.02 -18.95
C LYS A 121 -4.18 27.99 -18.09
N SER A 122 -3.16 27.39 -18.69
CA SER A 122 -1.84 27.13 -18.07
C SER A 122 -1.76 27.22 -16.53
N GLU A 123 -2.00 26.11 -15.84
CA GLU A 123 -1.47 25.85 -14.48
C GLU A 123 -0.70 24.50 -14.38
N PRO A 124 0.27 24.15 -15.26
CA PRO A 124 0.98 22.88 -15.11
C PRO A 124 2.13 22.91 -14.08
N GLU A 125 2.71 24.07 -13.75
CA GLU A 125 3.98 24.10 -12.99
C GLU A 125 3.83 23.87 -11.48
N GLU A 126 2.73 24.31 -10.85
CA GLU A 126 2.50 24.10 -9.40
C GLU A 126 2.03 22.66 -9.09
N THR A 127 1.30 22.03 -10.01
CA THR A 127 0.80 20.66 -9.84
C THR A 127 1.89 19.60 -9.97
N SER A 128 2.89 19.79 -10.84
CA SER A 128 3.99 18.83 -10.98
C SER A 128 4.95 18.86 -9.79
N SER A 129 5.25 20.04 -9.24
CA SER A 129 6.14 20.14 -8.08
C SER A 129 5.54 19.55 -6.81
N GLN A 130 4.21 19.67 -6.63
CA GLN A 130 3.53 19.08 -5.47
C GLN A 130 3.52 17.54 -5.51
N ALA A 131 3.35 16.95 -6.71
CA ALA A 131 3.38 15.51 -6.88
C ALA A 131 4.78 14.94 -6.61
N ASP A 132 5.84 15.64 -7.01
CA ASP A 132 7.22 15.19 -6.77
C ASP A 132 7.62 15.27 -5.29
N ASP A 133 7.04 16.21 -4.53
CA ASP A 133 7.30 16.40 -3.10
C ASP A 133 6.49 15.46 -2.17
N GLU A 134 5.48 14.76 -2.69
CA GLU A 134 4.68 13.80 -1.92
C GLU A 134 5.52 12.61 -1.46
N GLU A 135 5.45 12.26 -0.17
CA GLU A 135 6.12 11.07 0.35
C GLU A 135 5.36 9.81 -0.04
N VAL A 136 6.03 8.92 -0.78
CA VAL A 136 5.49 7.64 -1.24
C VAL A 136 6.17 6.47 -0.54
N PRO A 137 5.44 5.38 -0.26
CA PRO A 137 5.99 4.19 0.33
C PRO A 137 6.80 3.38 -0.69
N LEU A 138 7.97 2.91 -0.28
CA LEU A 138 8.76 1.89 -0.96
C LEU A 138 8.88 0.68 -0.05
N PHE A 139 8.82 -0.51 -0.63
CA PHE A 139 9.03 -1.75 0.09
C PHE A 139 10.23 -2.51 -0.48
N LEU A 140 10.68 -3.52 0.27
CA LEU A 140 11.52 -4.57 -0.27
C LEU A 140 10.70 -5.38 -1.30
N SER A 141 10.65 -4.86 -2.52
CA SER A 141 9.88 -5.41 -3.63
C SER A 141 10.76 -5.63 -4.86
N HIS A 142 10.29 -6.47 -5.77
CA HIS A 142 10.88 -6.62 -7.09
C HIS A 142 9.79 -6.97 -8.09
N LYS A 143 9.71 -6.24 -9.21
CA LYS A 143 8.73 -6.49 -10.28
C LYS A 143 7.27 -6.45 -9.81
N GLY A 144 6.93 -5.51 -8.92
CA GLY A 144 5.58 -5.41 -8.32
C GLY A 144 5.24 -6.53 -7.33
N ARG A 145 6.23 -7.32 -6.88
CA ARG A 145 6.06 -8.38 -5.88
C ARG A 145 6.67 -7.94 -4.55
N LEU A 146 5.95 -8.11 -3.45
CA LEU A 146 6.50 -7.91 -2.11
C LEU A 146 7.39 -9.09 -1.74
N LEU A 147 8.65 -8.84 -1.37
CA LEU A 147 9.52 -9.89 -0.86
C LEU A 147 9.30 -10.02 0.64
N ALA A 148 8.79 -11.17 1.07
CA ALA A 148 8.45 -11.45 2.47
C ALA A 148 9.17 -12.71 2.97
N PHE A 149 9.76 -12.64 4.15
CA PHE A 149 10.63 -13.67 4.71
C PHE A 149 10.05 -14.23 6.01
N LYS A 150 10.12 -15.55 6.21
CA LYS A 150 9.60 -16.18 7.45
C LYS A 150 10.55 -16.07 8.64
N SER A 151 11.79 -15.62 8.43
CA SER A 151 12.78 -15.46 9.49
C SER A 151 13.68 -14.25 9.24
N SER A 152 14.19 -13.67 10.33
CA SER A 152 15.15 -12.57 10.28
C SER A 152 16.46 -12.98 9.62
N GLU A 153 16.89 -14.23 9.80
CA GLU A 153 18.08 -14.80 9.17
C GLU A 153 17.95 -14.86 7.65
N SER A 154 16.81 -15.34 7.15
CA SER A 154 16.51 -15.41 5.72
C SER A 154 16.47 -14.01 5.09
N LEU A 155 15.85 -13.04 5.79
CA LEU A 155 15.85 -11.64 5.36
C LEU A 155 17.28 -11.10 5.25
N VAL A 156 18.08 -11.20 6.31
CA VAL A 156 19.48 -10.70 6.30
C VAL A 156 20.35 -11.40 5.25
N SER A 157 20.16 -12.71 5.05
CA SER A 157 20.81 -13.46 3.98
C SER A 157 20.48 -12.87 2.61
N PHE A 158 19.21 -12.53 2.36
CA PHE A 158 18.80 -11.86 1.14
C PHE A 158 19.40 -10.45 0.99
N LEU A 159 19.38 -9.64 2.05
CA LEU A 159 19.96 -8.28 2.03
C LEU A 159 21.43 -8.29 1.60
N ARG A 160 22.18 -9.33 1.98
CA ARG A 160 23.60 -9.52 1.62
C ARG A 160 23.83 -10.21 0.27
N SER A 161 22.79 -10.76 -0.35
CA SER A 161 22.91 -11.55 -1.57
C SER A 161 23.19 -10.71 -2.82
N GLY A 162 22.86 -9.42 -2.79
CA GLY A 162 22.93 -8.53 -3.96
C GLY A 162 21.88 -8.82 -5.03
N ALA A 163 20.85 -9.62 -4.71
CA ALA A 163 19.72 -9.84 -5.59
C ALA A 163 18.97 -8.52 -5.88
N PRO A 164 18.39 -8.35 -7.08
CA PRO A 164 17.70 -7.11 -7.44
C PRO A 164 16.42 -6.92 -6.63
N HIS A 165 16.19 -5.69 -6.18
CA HIS A 165 14.97 -5.23 -5.52
C HIS A 165 14.94 -3.69 -5.51
N ASP A 166 13.79 -3.10 -5.21
CA ASP A 166 13.54 -1.67 -5.41
C ASP A 166 14.26 -0.81 -4.37
N LEU A 167 14.44 -1.29 -3.13
CA LEU A 167 15.21 -0.55 -2.10
C LEU A 167 16.71 -0.40 -2.42
N ALA A 168 17.25 -1.13 -3.40
CA ALA A 168 18.67 -1.05 -3.76
C ALA A 168 19.06 0.31 -4.35
N GLN A 169 18.07 1.10 -4.79
CA GLN A 169 18.27 2.45 -5.31
C GLN A 169 18.59 3.48 -4.21
N LEU A 170 18.33 3.17 -2.94
CA LEU A 170 18.55 4.09 -1.84
C LEU A 170 20.05 4.26 -1.57
N ASP A 171 20.48 5.50 -1.36
CA ASP A 171 21.86 5.86 -1.04
C ASP A 171 22.37 5.20 0.25
N THR A 172 21.48 5.00 1.23
CA THR A 172 21.75 4.32 2.51
C THR A 172 21.71 2.79 2.44
N TRP A 173 21.39 2.19 1.28
CA TRP A 173 21.18 0.74 1.17
C TRP A 173 22.45 -0.07 1.45
N ALA A 174 23.60 0.37 0.92
CA ALA A 174 24.87 -0.34 1.09
C ALA A 174 25.26 -0.44 2.56
N ASP A 175 25.11 0.66 3.31
CA ASP A 175 25.38 0.72 4.74
C ASP A 175 24.45 -0.21 5.53
N LEU A 176 23.16 -0.28 5.16
CA LEU A 176 22.22 -1.21 5.78
C LEU A 176 22.63 -2.67 5.55
N ALA A 177 22.85 -3.05 4.29
CA ALA A 177 23.14 -4.43 3.91
C ALA A 177 24.44 -4.96 4.55
N GLU A 178 25.44 -4.09 4.74
CA GLU A 178 26.70 -4.43 5.41
C GLU A 178 26.52 -4.64 6.92
N ARG A 179 25.75 -3.78 7.59
CA ARG A 179 25.75 -3.67 9.06
C ARG A 179 24.68 -4.49 9.74
N VAL A 180 23.51 -4.67 9.10
CA VAL A 180 22.33 -5.31 9.69
C VAL A 180 22.62 -6.75 10.13
N GLN A 181 22.19 -7.10 11.34
CA GLN A 181 22.18 -8.46 11.87
C GLN A 181 20.75 -8.96 12.06
N SER A 182 20.57 -10.28 12.15
CA SER A 182 19.22 -10.85 12.35
C SER A 182 18.58 -10.41 13.67
N SER A 183 19.38 -10.12 14.69
CA SER A 183 18.94 -9.56 15.97
C SER A 183 18.43 -8.11 15.88
N ASP A 184 18.77 -7.39 14.81
CA ASP A 184 18.33 -6.01 14.61
C ASP A 184 16.94 -5.96 13.95
N ILE A 185 16.48 -7.08 13.37
CA ILE A 185 15.16 -7.20 12.75
C ILE A 185 14.12 -7.43 13.85
N ASP A 186 13.63 -6.34 14.42
CA ASP A 186 12.56 -6.33 15.41
C ASP A 186 11.54 -5.22 15.08
N PRO A 187 10.53 -5.52 14.24
CA PRO A 187 9.45 -4.59 13.92
C PRO A 187 8.79 -4.03 15.19
N GLN A 188 8.57 -2.71 15.22
CA GLN A 188 7.87 -2.09 16.33
C GLN A 188 6.40 -2.53 16.36
N PRO A 189 5.69 -2.45 17.50
CA PRO A 189 4.28 -2.82 17.58
C PRO A 189 3.39 -2.15 16.52
N GLU A 190 3.67 -0.89 16.19
CA GLU A 190 3.01 -0.11 15.13
C GLU A 190 3.32 -0.58 13.71
N ASP A 191 4.41 -1.33 13.51
CA ASP A 191 4.85 -1.91 12.24
C ASP A 191 4.53 -3.40 12.14
N ARG A 192 3.62 -3.89 13.00
CA ARG A 192 3.07 -5.25 12.98
C ARG A 192 1.62 -5.21 12.55
N TYR A 193 1.35 -5.70 11.35
CA TYR A 193 0.04 -5.61 10.72
C TYR A 193 -0.65 -6.97 10.63
N GLU A 194 -1.86 -7.07 11.18
CA GLU A 194 -2.65 -8.32 11.25
C GLU A 194 -3.76 -8.36 10.19
N LEU A 195 -3.39 -8.43 8.91
CA LEU A 195 -4.35 -8.43 7.80
C LEU A 195 -5.22 -9.69 7.74
N ASP A 196 -4.74 -10.81 8.27
CA ASP A 196 -5.48 -12.07 8.38
C ASP A 196 -6.68 -11.99 9.35
N LEU A 197 -6.60 -11.15 10.37
CA LEU A 197 -7.67 -10.96 11.37
C LEU A 197 -8.77 -10.00 10.93
N VAL A 198 -8.52 -9.13 9.94
CA VAL A 198 -9.45 -8.08 9.51
C VAL A 198 -10.84 -8.62 9.16
N VAL A 199 -10.91 -9.70 8.40
CA VAL A 199 -12.20 -10.27 7.95
C VAL A 199 -12.98 -10.87 9.12
N GLU A 200 -12.30 -11.51 10.06
CA GLU A 200 -12.91 -12.06 11.27
C GLU A 200 -13.41 -10.91 12.17
N ASN A 201 -12.58 -9.90 12.38
CA ASN A 201 -12.89 -8.72 13.18
C ASN A 201 -14.18 -8.05 12.68
N LEU A 202 -14.26 -7.77 11.38
CA LEU A 202 -15.45 -7.15 10.77
C LEU A 202 -16.71 -8.01 10.93
N ARG A 203 -16.59 -9.34 10.88
CA ARG A 203 -17.72 -10.26 11.04
C ARG A 203 -18.23 -10.38 12.47
N GLY A 204 -17.43 -10.03 13.48
CA GLY A 204 -17.84 -10.00 14.88
C GLY A 204 -18.99 -9.02 15.18
N GLY A 205 -19.18 -8.03 14.30
CA GLY A 205 -20.19 -6.98 14.43
C GLY A 205 -19.67 -5.73 15.13
N HIS A 206 -20.34 -4.59 14.92
CA HIS A 206 -19.81 -3.25 15.24
C HIS A 206 -19.35 -3.06 16.69
N ASP A 207 -19.97 -3.74 17.65
CA ASP A 207 -19.65 -3.59 19.07
C ASP A 207 -18.38 -4.35 19.49
N SER A 208 -17.90 -5.28 18.67
CA SER A 208 -16.68 -6.07 18.94
C SER A 208 -15.50 -5.69 18.05
N TRP A 209 -15.63 -4.64 17.24
CA TRP A 209 -14.58 -4.24 16.32
C TRP A 209 -13.35 -3.69 17.07
N ASP A 210 -12.18 -4.14 16.65
CA ASP A 210 -10.90 -3.57 17.07
C ASP A 210 -10.56 -2.45 16.08
N LEU A 211 -10.77 -1.21 16.50
CA LEU A 211 -10.57 -0.03 15.65
C LEU A 211 -9.09 0.15 15.26
N PRO A 212 -8.13 0.13 16.21
CA PRO A 212 -6.70 0.18 15.88
C PRO A 212 -6.28 -0.85 14.83
N LEU A 213 -6.70 -2.12 14.96
CA LEU A 213 -6.37 -3.17 14.00
C LEU A 213 -6.89 -2.84 12.59
N LEU A 214 -8.15 -2.41 12.47
CA LEU A 214 -8.76 -2.08 11.19
C LEU A 214 -8.15 -0.83 10.53
N ILE A 215 -7.76 0.16 11.34
CA ILE A 215 -7.09 1.37 10.89
C ILE A 215 -5.68 1.04 10.36
N ALA A 216 -4.89 0.28 11.14
CA ALA A 216 -3.56 -0.16 10.74
C ALA A 216 -3.61 -1.00 9.46
N ALA A 217 -4.61 -1.88 9.32
CA ALA A 217 -4.85 -2.62 8.09
C ALA A 217 -5.10 -1.70 6.89
N GLY A 218 -5.86 -0.63 7.06
CA GLY A 218 -6.12 0.41 6.04
C GLY A 218 -4.84 1.09 5.58
N GLU A 219 -3.94 1.40 6.51
CA GLU A 219 -2.65 2.06 6.25
C GLU A 219 -1.75 1.17 5.41
N ILE A 220 -1.43 -0.03 5.90
CA ILE A 220 -0.53 -0.93 5.17
C ILE A 220 -1.11 -1.38 3.82
N ALA A 221 -2.44 -1.52 3.71
CA ALA A 221 -3.08 -1.89 2.44
C ALA A 221 -2.98 -0.77 1.39
N ARG A 222 -3.12 0.50 1.79
CA ARG A 222 -2.87 1.64 0.89
C ARG A 222 -1.41 1.67 0.49
N ASP A 223 -0.50 1.54 1.44
CA ASP A 223 0.93 1.59 1.18
C ASP A 223 1.39 0.51 0.21
N LEU A 224 1.00 -0.75 0.46
CA LEU A 224 1.28 -1.87 -0.45
C LEU A 224 0.59 -1.69 -1.79
N GLY A 225 -0.64 -1.16 -1.80
CA GLY A 225 -1.39 -0.86 -3.01
C GLY A 225 -0.62 0.07 -3.94
N HIS A 226 -0.11 1.19 -3.41
CA HIS A 226 0.66 2.16 -4.17
C HIS A 226 2.07 1.66 -4.50
N ALA A 227 2.82 1.16 -3.52
CA ALA A 227 4.21 0.72 -3.71
C ALA A 227 4.34 -0.42 -4.73
N LEU A 228 3.41 -1.38 -4.70
CA LEU A 228 3.38 -2.53 -5.61
C LEU A 228 2.49 -2.29 -6.85
N ARG A 229 1.90 -1.10 -6.95
CA ARG A 229 1.00 -0.68 -8.04
C ARG A 229 -0.19 -1.63 -8.28
N ILE A 230 -0.77 -2.14 -7.20
CA ILE A 230 -1.92 -3.05 -7.23
C ILE A 230 -3.19 -2.24 -7.46
N LYS A 231 -3.50 -1.93 -8.73
CA LYS A 231 -4.64 -1.09 -9.13
C LYS A 231 -5.97 -1.45 -8.45
N PRO A 232 -6.37 -2.73 -8.33
CA PRO A 232 -7.61 -3.08 -7.62
C PRO A 232 -7.64 -2.66 -6.14
N VAL A 233 -6.48 -2.67 -5.45
CA VAL A 233 -6.37 -2.24 -4.04
C VAL A 233 -6.45 -0.73 -3.95
N ILE A 234 -5.71 -0.01 -4.81
CA ILE A 234 -5.75 1.46 -4.89
C ILE A 234 -7.20 1.94 -5.12
N LEU A 235 -7.91 1.35 -6.10
CA LEU A 235 -9.30 1.72 -6.39
C LEU A 235 -10.24 1.37 -5.22
N ALA A 236 -10.06 0.20 -4.59
CA ALA A 236 -10.91 -0.20 -3.47
C ALA A 236 -10.75 0.71 -2.24
N LEU A 237 -9.60 1.37 -2.07
CA LEU A 237 -9.29 2.26 -0.94
C LEU A 237 -9.21 3.75 -1.35
N SER A 238 -9.65 4.08 -2.56
CA SER A 238 -9.63 5.45 -3.08
C SER A 238 -10.60 6.36 -2.33
N PRO A 239 -10.34 7.69 -2.28
CA PRO A 239 -11.22 8.65 -1.63
C PRO A 239 -12.69 8.50 -2.04
N GLY A 240 -13.58 8.36 -1.06
CA GLY A 240 -15.03 8.19 -1.27
C GLY A 240 -15.46 6.78 -1.68
N SER A 241 -14.54 5.80 -1.69
CA SER A 241 -14.93 4.39 -1.79
C SER A 241 -15.62 3.92 -0.51
N PRO A 242 -16.40 2.82 -0.54
CA PRO A 242 -16.99 2.26 0.66
C PRO A 242 -16.00 1.83 1.75
N LEU A 243 -14.76 1.47 1.38
CA LEU A 243 -13.72 1.11 2.36
C LEU A 243 -13.00 2.35 2.89
N ASP A 244 -12.89 3.40 2.09
CA ASP A 244 -12.38 4.69 2.54
C ASP A 244 -13.33 5.36 3.54
N ASP A 245 -14.64 5.38 3.24
CA ASP A 245 -15.69 5.82 4.17
C ASP A 245 -15.67 5.07 5.50
N LEU A 246 -15.35 3.76 5.45
CA LEU A 246 -15.17 2.92 6.62
C LEU A 246 -13.95 3.38 7.42
N ASP A 247 -12.78 3.52 6.79
CA ASP A 247 -11.54 3.97 7.43
C ASP A 247 -11.70 5.34 8.09
N GLU A 248 -12.26 6.32 7.37
CA GLU A 248 -12.55 7.65 7.91
C GLU A 248 -13.50 7.59 9.12
N SER A 249 -14.50 6.71 9.06
CA SER A 249 -15.42 6.51 10.19
C SER A 249 -14.75 5.83 11.38
N LEU A 250 -13.79 4.91 11.15
CA LEU A 250 -13.01 4.24 12.18
C LEU A 250 -12.08 5.23 12.89
N ARG A 251 -11.30 6.01 12.12
CA ARG A 251 -10.41 7.07 12.64
C ARG A 251 -11.20 8.12 13.42
N SER A 252 -12.34 8.55 12.88
CA SER A 252 -13.23 9.46 13.58
C SER A 252 -13.70 8.89 14.91
N ALA A 253 -14.08 7.60 14.95
CA ALA A 253 -14.55 6.91 16.14
C ALA A 253 -13.45 6.68 17.21
N GLU A 254 -12.22 6.41 16.77
CA GLU A 254 -11.04 6.17 17.62
C GLU A 254 -10.61 7.47 18.32
N ASN A 255 -10.51 8.58 17.58
CA ASN A 255 -10.12 9.90 18.10
C ASN A 255 -11.07 10.45 19.19
N GLY A 256 -12.29 9.92 19.29
CA GLY A 256 -13.22 10.24 20.37
C GLY A 256 -13.89 11.62 20.27
N GLY A 257 -14.43 12.10 21.40
CA GLY A 257 -15.17 13.37 21.47
C GLY A 257 -16.47 13.40 20.66
N VAL A 258 -16.88 14.62 20.26
CA VAL A 258 -18.10 14.83 19.45
C VAL A 258 -17.95 14.16 18.08
N GLY A 259 -16.76 14.26 17.46
CA GLY A 259 -16.41 13.58 16.22
C GLY A 259 -16.59 12.07 16.33
N GLY A 260 -16.04 11.45 17.38
CA GLY A 260 -16.14 10.01 17.59
C GLY A 260 -17.54 9.49 17.88
N PHE A 261 -18.42 10.28 18.51
CA PHE A 261 -19.83 9.92 18.60
C PHE A 261 -20.48 9.82 17.21
N PHE A 262 -20.20 10.78 16.32
CA PHE A 262 -20.69 10.75 14.94
C PHE A 262 -20.03 9.64 14.12
N GLY A 263 -18.72 9.40 14.29
CA GLY A 263 -17.99 8.28 13.69
C GLY A 263 -18.64 6.94 14.02
N ARG A 264 -18.89 6.65 15.31
CA ARG A 264 -19.58 5.43 15.75
C ARG A 264 -20.99 5.30 15.16
N ARG A 265 -21.73 6.41 15.03
CA ARG A 265 -23.06 6.39 14.38
C ARG A 265 -22.97 6.10 12.89
N ARG A 266 -21.92 6.57 12.20
CA ARG A 266 -21.64 6.25 10.80
C ARG A 266 -21.25 4.78 10.66
N LEU A 267 -20.33 4.27 11.49
CA LEU A 267 -19.92 2.86 11.51
C LEU A 267 -21.11 1.90 11.60
N LYS A 268 -22.08 2.19 12.47
CA LYS A 268 -23.31 1.38 12.61
C LYS A 268 -24.16 1.27 11.34
N LYS A 269 -24.01 2.22 10.40
CA LYS A 269 -24.70 2.19 9.10
C LYS A 269 -23.92 1.41 8.05
N ILE A 270 -22.61 1.22 8.24
CA ILE A 270 -21.77 0.48 7.32
C ILE A 270 -22.07 -1.01 7.50
N GLY A 271 -22.46 -1.68 6.41
CA GLY A 271 -22.76 -3.11 6.44
C GLY A 271 -21.49 -3.93 6.71
N ALA A 272 -21.39 -4.53 7.89
CA ALA A 272 -20.26 -5.36 8.30
C ALA A 272 -19.93 -6.47 7.28
N GLN A 273 -20.96 -7.09 6.71
CA GLN A 273 -20.80 -8.11 5.67
C GLN A 273 -20.19 -7.52 4.41
N GLN A 274 -20.65 -6.37 3.93
CA GLN A 274 -20.11 -5.73 2.73
C GLN A 274 -18.67 -5.28 2.94
N ALA A 275 -18.36 -4.67 4.09
CA ALA A 275 -16.99 -4.34 4.48
C ALA A 275 -16.10 -5.59 4.47
N SER A 276 -16.56 -6.71 5.06
CA SER A 276 -15.80 -7.97 5.09
C SER A 276 -15.60 -8.59 3.72
N LEU A 277 -16.51 -8.38 2.76
CA LEU A 277 -16.37 -8.84 1.38
C LEU A 277 -15.32 -7.99 0.65
N GLY A 278 -15.37 -6.66 0.79
CA GLY A 278 -14.39 -5.74 0.22
C GLY A 278 -12.97 -6.03 0.73
N TRP A 279 -12.81 -6.15 2.05
CA TRP A 279 -11.54 -6.49 2.67
C TRP A 279 -10.98 -7.83 2.25
N ARG A 280 -11.82 -8.86 2.07
CA ARG A 280 -11.35 -10.15 1.54
C ARG A 280 -10.76 -10.01 0.13
N SER A 281 -11.36 -9.16 -0.71
CA SER A 281 -10.82 -8.88 -2.04
C SER A 281 -9.47 -8.19 -1.95
N VAL A 282 -9.34 -7.14 -1.13
CA VAL A 282 -8.08 -6.40 -0.89
C VAL A 282 -6.98 -7.34 -0.40
N ILE A 283 -7.25 -8.10 0.67
CA ILE A 283 -6.28 -9.06 1.23
C ILE A 283 -5.91 -10.12 0.21
N GLY A 284 -6.87 -10.60 -0.60
CA GLY A 284 -6.58 -11.57 -1.66
C GLY A 284 -5.64 -11.01 -2.73
N LYS A 285 -5.81 -9.75 -3.13
CA LYS A 285 -4.93 -9.08 -4.11
C LYS A 285 -3.53 -8.83 -3.55
N ILE A 286 -3.42 -8.37 -2.29
CA ILE A 286 -2.14 -8.22 -1.60
C ILE A 286 -1.45 -9.58 -1.47
N SER A 287 -2.15 -10.59 -0.94
CA SER A 287 -1.61 -11.96 -0.78
C SER A 287 -1.10 -12.53 -2.09
N ALA A 288 -1.80 -12.27 -3.19
CA ALA A 288 -1.39 -12.72 -4.52
C ALA A 288 -0.11 -12.05 -5.01
N ALA A 289 0.22 -10.84 -4.54
CA ALA A 289 1.43 -10.09 -4.89
C ALA A 289 2.64 -10.41 -3.99
N VAL A 290 2.46 -11.19 -2.92
CA VAL A 290 3.57 -11.59 -2.04
C VAL A 290 4.40 -12.71 -2.65
N ASP A 291 5.71 -12.54 -2.67
CA ASP A 291 6.71 -13.57 -2.94
C ASP A 291 7.33 -14.03 -1.62
N TRP A 292 6.89 -15.21 -1.16
CA TRP A 292 7.32 -15.82 0.09
C TRP A 292 8.69 -16.48 -0.07
N ARG A 293 9.65 -16.09 0.78
CA ARG A 293 11.02 -16.57 0.77
C ARG A 293 11.43 -17.17 2.11
N ASP A 294 12.30 -18.17 2.04
CA ASP A 294 12.90 -18.90 3.15
C ASP A 294 14.43 -18.90 3.01
#